data_AF-A0A3N9UIF1-F1
#
_entry.id   AF-A0A3N9UIF1-F1
#
_cell.length_a   1.000
_cell.length_b   1.000
_cell.length_c   1.000
_cell.angle_alpha   90.00
_cell.angle_beta   90.00
_cell.angle_gamma   90.00
#
_symmetry.space_group_name_H-M   'P 1'
#
loop_
_entity.id
_entity.type
_entity.pdbx_description
1 polymer ?
#
loop_
_entity_poly.entity_id
_entity_poly.type
_entity_poly.pdbx_seq_one_letter_code
_entity_poly.pdbx_strand_id
1 'polypeptide(L)'
;MFKPLAARTLITSALLVGAATLATGAQAAHHGEMDEAGHLGVWAEDQSVESGTVTADRIVAENNGWLVVHRTDESHKPGRVVGHAPLKAGENTDIAAILTEEVSSGEHLMLMLHGEDGGMQTGIFEYTLGASEDGPVKVDGNLVMSVITAQ
;
A
#
# COMPACT_ATOMS: atom_id res chain seq x y z
N MET A 1 -14.52 18.92 -81.18
CA MET A 1 -15.01 20.22 -80.67
C MET A 1 -14.05 20.66 -79.58
N PHE A 2 -13.19 21.64 -79.87
CA PHE A 2 -12.21 22.19 -78.93
C PHE A 2 -12.87 23.25 -78.02
N LYS A 3 -12.57 23.23 -76.72
CA LYS A 3 -12.37 24.47 -75.94
C LYS A 3 -11.49 24.21 -74.70
N PRO A 4 -10.57 25.13 -74.32
CA PRO A 4 -9.42 24.83 -73.47
C PRO A 4 -9.45 25.47 -72.06
N LEU A 5 -8.56 24.93 -71.22
CA LEU A 5 -7.75 25.48 -70.10
C LEU A 5 -8.30 26.59 -69.18
N ALA A 6 -8.20 26.34 -67.88
CA ALA A 6 -7.53 27.25 -66.95
C ALA A 6 -6.90 26.47 -65.77
N ALA A 7 -5.57 26.54 -65.70
CA ALA A 7 -4.74 26.05 -64.60
C ALA A 7 -4.61 27.10 -63.48
N ARG A 8 -4.19 26.65 -62.28
CA ARG A 8 -3.53 27.36 -61.14
C ARG A 8 -4.14 26.87 -59.82
N THR A 9 -3.43 26.50 -58.75
CA THR A 9 -2.07 26.78 -58.29
C THR A 9 -1.70 25.71 -57.24
N LEU A 10 -0.39 25.41 -57.20
CA LEU A 10 0.37 24.63 -56.21
C LEU A 10 0.07 24.97 -54.74
N ILE A 11 0.37 24.05 -53.81
CA ILE A 11 1.34 24.28 -52.72
C ILE A 11 1.72 22.93 -52.08
N THR A 12 3.04 22.74 -52.06
CA THR A 12 3.89 21.71 -51.47
C THR A 12 3.79 21.70 -49.94
N SER A 13 3.96 20.54 -49.29
CA SER A 13 4.69 20.43 -48.02
C SER A 13 5.11 18.99 -47.75
N ALA A 14 6.42 18.85 -47.53
CA ALA A 14 7.12 17.65 -47.12
C ALA A 14 7.44 17.72 -45.61
N LEU A 15 7.63 16.58 -44.95
CA LEU A 15 8.58 16.28 -43.83
C LEU A 15 8.22 14.87 -43.30
N LEU A 16 9.03 13.82 -43.45
CA LEU A 16 10.33 13.46 -42.82
C LEU A 16 10.21 12.88 -41.39
N VAL A 17 10.72 11.64 -41.25
CA VAL A 17 11.55 11.08 -40.15
C VAL A 17 10.82 10.92 -38.79
N GLY A 18 10.78 9.76 -38.11
CA GLY A 18 11.71 8.65 -37.99
C GLY A 18 12.21 8.58 -36.53
N ALA A 19 12.14 7.42 -35.87
CA ALA A 19 13.05 7.00 -34.78
C ALA A 19 12.58 5.68 -34.13
N ALA A 20 13.50 4.73 -34.05
CA ALA A 20 13.44 3.52 -33.23
C ALA A 20 14.18 3.77 -31.91
N THR A 21 13.75 3.17 -30.80
CA THR A 21 14.64 2.72 -29.71
C THR A 21 13.96 1.70 -28.79
N LEU A 22 14.75 0.67 -28.48
CA LEU A 22 14.55 -0.41 -27.50
C LEU A 22 14.68 0.12 -26.06
N ALA A 23 14.07 -0.55 -25.08
CA ALA A 23 14.75 -1.16 -23.92
C ALA A 23 13.76 -1.56 -22.80
N THR A 24 14.08 -2.72 -22.22
CA THR A 24 13.51 -3.39 -21.05
C THR A 24 13.64 -2.60 -19.74
N GLY A 25 12.72 -2.81 -18.80
CA GLY A 25 12.91 -2.46 -17.40
C GLY A 25 11.83 -3.07 -16.51
N ALA A 26 12.20 -4.09 -15.73
CA ALA A 26 11.39 -4.55 -14.60
C ALA A 26 11.35 -3.45 -13.54
N GLN A 27 10.17 -3.10 -13.05
CA GLN A 27 10.00 -2.16 -11.95
C GLN A 27 9.78 -2.97 -10.67
N ALA A 28 10.83 -3.00 -9.85
CA ALA A 28 10.75 -3.25 -8.42
C ALA A 28 11.35 -2.02 -7.71
N ALA A 29 10.84 -1.76 -6.50
CA ALA A 29 11.09 -0.62 -5.62
C ALA A 29 10.23 0.62 -5.90
N HIS A 30 9.04 0.66 -5.29
CA HIS A 30 8.47 1.92 -4.82
C HIS A 30 8.93 2.12 -3.36
N HIS A 31 10.07 2.79 -3.21
CA HIS A 31 10.34 3.57 -2.01
C HIS A 31 9.47 4.83 -2.05
N GLY A 32 8.90 5.19 -0.91
CA GLY A 32 7.88 6.22 -0.75
C GLY A 32 8.26 7.59 -1.31
N GLU A 33 7.23 8.26 -1.83
CA GLU A 33 7.25 9.67 -2.20
C GLU A 33 6.28 10.42 -1.25
N MET A 34 6.76 11.48 -0.60
CA MET A 34 6.04 12.31 0.37
C MET A 34 5.53 13.61 -0.31
N ASP A 35 4.31 14.08 0.00
CA ASP A 35 4.03 15.49 0.39
C ASP A 35 2.58 15.68 0.92
N GLU A 36 2.32 16.74 1.69
CA GLU A 36 1.07 17.18 2.38
C GLU A 36 0.64 16.39 3.63
N ALA A 37 0.43 17.13 4.74
CA ALA A 37 -0.09 16.61 5.99
C ALA A 37 -1.48 15.96 5.78
N GLY A 38 -1.56 14.62 5.77
CA GLY A 38 -2.85 13.93 5.64
C GLY A 38 -2.87 12.64 4.82
N HIS A 39 -1.71 12.06 4.47
CA HIS A 39 -1.69 10.78 3.75
C HIS A 39 -1.71 9.61 4.73
N LEU A 40 -2.64 8.68 4.51
CA LEU A 40 -2.71 7.43 5.27
C LEU A 40 -1.40 6.65 5.14
N GLY A 41 -0.95 6.06 6.23
CA GLY A 41 0.36 5.39 6.25
C GLY A 41 0.61 4.64 7.54
N VAL A 42 1.51 3.65 7.44
CA VAL A 42 2.07 2.91 8.57
C VAL A 42 3.59 3.05 8.47
N TRP A 43 4.22 3.51 9.54
CA TRP A 43 5.67 3.60 9.68
C TRP A 43 6.10 2.73 10.84
N ALA A 44 7.00 1.80 10.57
CA ALA A 44 7.55 0.87 11.54
C ALA A 44 8.92 0.43 11.04
N GLU A 45 9.86 0.25 11.97
CA GLU A 45 11.21 -0.23 11.70
C GLU A 45 11.42 -1.67 12.21
N ASP A 46 12.47 -2.31 11.69
CA ASP A 46 12.99 -3.57 12.19
C ASP A 46 13.30 -3.45 13.69
N GLN A 47 12.82 -4.41 14.47
CA GLN A 47 12.88 -4.33 15.93
C GLN A 47 12.87 -5.72 16.56
N SER A 48 13.32 -5.79 17.81
CA SER A 48 13.17 -7.00 18.60
C SER A 48 11.73 -7.17 19.04
N VAL A 49 11.24 -8.41 18.97
CA VAL A 49 9.89 -8.81 19.39
C VAL A 49 9.92 -9.83 20.54
N GLU A 50 11.06 -9.98 21.20
CA GLU A 50 11.26 -10.91 22.33
C GLU A 50 10.28 -10.68 23.49
N SER A 51 9.78 -9.44 23.63
CA SER A 51 8.76 -9.07 24.63
C SER A 51 7.34 -9.50 24.24
N GLY A 52 7.16 -10.17 23.10
CA GLY A 52 5.84 -10.57 22.59
C GLY A 52 5.01 -9.41 22.04
N THR A 53 5.67 -8.33 21.61
CA THR A 53 5.01 -7.13 21.07
C THR A 53 5.76 -6.62 19.86
N VAL A 54 5.03 -6.02 18.92
CA VAL A 54 5.61 -5.26 17.81
C VAL A 54 4.99 -3.86 17.78
N THR A 55 5.80 -2.85 17.50
CA THR A 55 5.41 -1.44 17.57
C THR A 55 5.45 -0.79 16.18
N ALA A 56 4.40 -0.06 15.85
CA ALA A 56 4.45 0.94 14.77
C ALA A 56 4.78 2.31 15.37
N ASP A 57 5.81 2.97 14.85
CA ASP A 57 6.25 4.29 15.30
C ASP A 57 5.15 5.32 15.04
N ARG A 58 4.50 5.22 13.88
CA ARG A 58 3.42 6.12 13.47
C ARG A 58 2.42 5.40 12.58
N ILE A 59 1.14 5.74 12.75
CA ILE A 59 0.07 5.36 11.84
C ILE A 59 -0.88 6.55 11.66
N VAL A 60 -1.18 6.89 10.41
CA VAL A 60 -2.21 7.88 10.08
C VAL A 60 -3.42 7.14 9.51
N ALA A 61 -4.55 7.23 10.19
CA ALA A 61 -5.81 6.59 9.82
C ALA A 61 -6.89 7.64 9.53
N GLU A 62 -7.77 7.40 8.54
CA GLU A 62 -8.87 8.32 8.22
C GLU A 62 -9.97 8.27 9.30
N ASN A 63 -10.31 7.05 9.69
CA ASN A 63 -11.31 6.73 10.69
C ASN A 63 -10.68 5.91 11.83
N ASN A 64 -11.49 5.58 12.84
CA ASN A 64 -11.09 4.53 13.78
C ASN A 64 -10.89 3.21 13.03
N GLY A 65 -10.02 2.37 13.56
CA GLY A 65 -9.62 1.16 12.89
C GLY A 65 -8.65 0.35 13.71
N TRP A 66 -7.82 -0.42 13.02
CA TRP A 66 -6.93 -1.39 13.64
C TRP A 66 -5.56 -1.36 12.97
N LEU A 67 -4.52 -1.42 13.81
CA LEU A 67 -3.24 -1.97 13.40
C LEU A 67 -3.41 -3.49 13.44
N VAL A 68 -3.20 -4.16 12.31
CA VAL A 68 -3.23 -5.62 12.22
C VAL A 68 -1.86 -6.10 11.80
N VAL A 69 -1.34 -7.08 12.52
CA VAL A 69 -0.04 -7.68 12.28
C VAL A 69 -0.25 -9.02 11.59
N HIS A 70 0.18 -9.13 10.35
CA HIS A 70 0.19 -10.36 9.59
C HIS A 70 1.58 -10.98 9.57
N ARG A 71 1.63 -12.31 9.51
CA ARG A 71 2.83 -13.00 8.99
C ARG A 71 2.98 -12.71 7.52
N THR A 72 4.20 -12.55 7.04
CA THR A 72 4.48 -12.45 5.62
C THR A 72 5.80 -13.15 5.28
N ASP A 73 6.02 -13.36 4.00
CA ASP A 73 7.29 -13.83 3.43
C ASP A 73 7.77 -12.84 2.35
N GLU A 74 8.77 -13.24 1.58
CA GLU A 74 9.33 -12.47 0.46
C GLU A 74 8.30 -12.11 -0.63
N SER A 75 7.16 -12.79 -0.69
CA SER A 75 6.08 -12.44 -1.62
C SER A 75 5.28 -11.22 -1.19
N HIS A 76 5.51 -10.70 0.02
CA HIS A 76 4.83 -9.53 0.60
C HIS A 76 3.30 -9.68 0.55
N LYS A 77 2.81 -10.89 0.81
CA LYS A 77 1.38 -11.17 0.92
C LYS A 77 0.98 -11.30 2.39
N PRO A 78 -0.14 -10.70 2.81
CA PRO A 78 -0.63 -10.88 4.16
C PRO A 78 -1.01 -12.35 4.38
N GLY A 79 -0.34 -12.98 5.32
CA GLY A 79 -0.66 -14.31 5.84
C GLY A 79 -1.69 -14.23 6.97
N ARG A 80 -1.61 -15.16 7.92
CA ARG A 80 -2.47 -15.14 9.11
C ARG A 80 -2.19 -13.92 9.99
N VAL A 81 -3.22 -13.45 10.70
CA VAL A 81 -3.10 -12.41 11.73
C VAL A 81 -2.46 -13.00 12.98
N VAL A 82 -1.49 -12.29 13.55
CA VAL A 82 -0.73 -12.67 14.75
C VAL A 82 -0.69 -11.58 15.81
N GLY A 83 -1.41 -10.48 15.61
CA GLY A 83 -1.54 -9.40 16.58
C GLY A 83 -2.42 -8.30 16.02
N HIS A 84 -3.01 -7.50 16.91
CA HIS A 84 -3.72 -6.29 16.52
C HIS A 84 -3.76 -5.27 17.67
N ALA A 85 -4.01 -4.02 17.34
CA ALA A 85 -4.21 -2.93 18.30
C ALA A 85 -5.23 -1.90 17.75
N PRO A 86 -6.08 -1.30 18.60
CA PRO A 86 -7.04 -0.29 18.16
C PRO A 86 -6.35 1.01 17.77
N LEU A 87 -6.89 1.68 16.76
CA LEU A 87 -6.46 2.98 16.26
C LEU A 87 -7.60 3.98 16.32
N LYS A 88 -7.25 5.25 16.51
CA LYS A 88 -8.17 6.38 16.36
C LYS A 88 -7.98 7.04 15.00
N ALA A 89 -9.02 7.70 14.53
CA ALA A 89 -8.91 8.64 13.42
C ALA A 89 -7.80 9.68 13.67
N GLY A 90 -7.03 9.99 12.63
CA GLY A 90 -5.87 10.88 12.68
C GLY A 90 -4.56 10.16 12.95
N GLU A 91 -3.64 10.85 13.62
CA GLU A 91 -2.30 10.36 13.92
C GLU A 91 -2.28 9.53 15.22
N ASN A 92 -1.65 8.36 15.13
CA ASN A 92 -1.38 7.44 16.22
C ASN A 92 0.12 7.22 16.27
N THR A 93 0.74 7.32 17.44
CA THR A 93 2.18 7.11 17.63
C THR A 93 2.42 6.03 18.66
N ASP A 94 3.55 5.32 18.54
CA ASP A 94 4.01 4.30 19.49
C ASP A 94 2.96 3.22 19.77
N ILE A 95 2.30 2.73 18.72
CA ILE A 95 1.23 1.74 18.85
C ILE A 95 1.83 0.35 18.90
N ALA A 96 1.77 -0.27 20.08
CA ALA A 96 2.19 -1.64 20.30
C ALA A 96 1.02 -2.62 20.09
N ALA A 97 1.22 -3.61 19.24
CA ALA A 97 0.34 -4.78 19.10
C ALA A 97 0.94 -5.96 19.87
N ILE A 98 0.11 -6.62 20.69
CA ILE A 98 0.50 -7.85 21.39
C ILE A 98 0.44 -9.00 20.39
N LEU A 99 1.54 -9.75 20.31
CA LEU A 99 1.64 -10.93 19.48
C LEU A 99 0.96 -12.11 20.17
N THR A 100 0.12 -12.83 19.44
CA THR A 100 -0.63 -13.99 19.95
C THR A 100 0.14 -15.31 19.86
N GLU A 101 1.34 -15.26 19.28
CA GLU A 101 2.24 -16.39 19.09
C GLU A 101 3.70 -15.90 19.05
N GLU A 102 4.64 -16.83 19.24
CA GLU A 102 6.07 -16.53 19.21
C GLU A 102 6.55 -16.22 17.79
N VAL A 103 7.38 -15.18 17.67
CA VAL A 103 8.04 -14.76 16.43
C VAL A 103 9.54 -14.84 16.65
N SER A 104 10.24 -15.55 15.77
CA SER A 104 11.69 -15.71 15.79
C SER A 104 12.38 -14.56 15.06
N SER A 105 13.61 -14.26 15.46
CA SER A 105 14.50 -13.36 14.73
C SER A 105 14.64 -13.79 13.25
N GLY A 106 14.65 -12.81 12.35
CA GLY A 106 14.68 -12.98 10.90
C GLY A 106 13.32 -13.24 10.25
N GLU A 107 12.24 -13.44 11.02
CA GLU A 107 10.90 -13.56 10.44
C GLU A 107 10.31 -12.20 10.08
N HIS A 108 9.47 -12.16 9.04
CA HIS A 108 8.85 -10.93 8.56
C HIS A 108 7.42 -10.77 9.09
N LEU A 109 7.13 -9.55 9.56
CA LEU A 109 5.80 -9.13 9.97
C LEU A 109 5.33 -7.97 9.09
N MET A 110 4.07 -8.02 8.70
CA MET A 110 3.41 -6.96 7.95
C MET A 110 2.44 -6.24 8.87
N LEU A 111 2.74 -4.99 9.18
CA LEU A 111 1.89 -4.11 9.97
C LEU A 111 0.99 -3.36 9.00
N MET A 112 -0.31 -3.60 9.08
CA MET A 112 -1.29 -3.13 8.10
C MET A 112 -2.41 -2.33 8.77
N LEU A 113 -2.81 -1.24 8.11
CA LEU A 113 -3.98 -0.48 8.51
C LEU A 113 -5.26 -1.18 8.05
N HIS A 114 -6.13 -1.50 8.99
CA HIS A 114 -7.47 -2.00 8.75
C HIS A 114 -8.51 -0.97 9.22
N GLY A 115 -9.64 -0.93 8.53
CA GLY A 115 -10.79 -0.11 8.90
C GLY A 115 -11.72 -0.85 9.87
N GLU A 116 -12.56 -0.09 10.57
CA GLU A 116 -13.60 -0.63 11.47
C GLU A 116 -15.00 -0.70 10.82
N ASP A 117 -15.23 0.07 9.76
CA ASP A 117 -16.56 0.17 9.11
C ASP A 117 -16.99 -1.12 8.38
N GLY A 118 -16.06 -2.07 8.23
CA GLY A 118 -16.30 -3.37 7.63
C GLY A 118 -16.80 -4.42 8.63
N GLY A 119 -16.58 -4.22 9.94
CA GLY A 119 -17.07 -5.09 10.99
C GLY A 119 -18.58 -4.97 11.25
N MET A 120 -19.11 -5.95 11.97
CA MET A 120 -20.47 -5.96 12.50
C MET A 120 -20.57 -5.24 13.86
N GLN A 121 -19.47 -5.11 14.59
CA GLN A 121 -19.42 -4.60 15.96
C GLN A 121 -18.35 -3.50 16.13
N THR A 122 -18.80 -2.28 16.40
CA THR A 122 -17.91 -1.18 16.78
C THR A 122 -17.09 -1.53 18.03
N GLY A 123 -15.77 -1.33 17.95
CA GLY A 123 -14.79 -1.50 19.00
C GLY A 123 -14.28 -2.93 19.18
N ILE A 124 -14.67 -3.86 18.32
CA ILE A 124 -14.23 -5.27 18.35
C ILE A 124 -13.60 -5.61 17.02
N PHE A 125 -12.34 -6.06 17.03
CA PHE A 125 -11.66 -6.45 15.80
C PHE A 125 -12.27 -7.75 15.23
N GLU A 126 -12.77 -7.69 14.01
CA GLU A 126 -13.44 -8.80 13.34
C GLU A 126 -12.67 -9.25 12.10
N TYR A 127 -11.97 -10.38 12.25
CA TYR A 127 -11.27 -11.06 11.16
C TYR A 127 -11.93 -12.42 10.90
N THR A 128 -12.74 -12.53 9.84
CA THR A 128 -13.43 -13.79 9.50
C THR A 128 -13.43 -14.08 8.00
N LEU A 129 -13.16 -15.34 7.63
CA LEU A 129 -13.07 -15.81 6.24
C LEU A 129 -14.42 -15.90 5.48
N GLY A 130 -15.45 -15.12 5.85
CA GLY A 130 -16.75 -15.23 5.17
C GLY A 130 -17.91 -14.35 5.66
N ALA A 131 -17.69 -13.41 6.57
CA ALA A 131 -18.67 -12.38 6.92
C ALA A 131 -18.12 -10.99 6.58
N SER A 132 -18.90 -9.93 6.89
CA SER A 132 -18.35 -8.57 6.92
C SER A 132 -17.16 -8.56 7.89
N GLU A 133 -16.01 -8.05 7.43
CA GLU A 133 -14.75 -8.07 8.19
C GLU A 133 -14.15 -6.67 8.27
N ASP A 134 -13.39 -6.42 9.34
CA ASP A 134 -12.51 -5.27 9.46
C ASP A 134 -11.35 -5.44 8.49
N GLY A 135 -11.61 -5.05 7.23
CA GLY A 135 -10.73 -5.28 6.11
C GLY A 135 -9.61 -4.25 5.97
N PRO A 136 -8.62 -4.54 5.11
CA PRO A 136 -7.48 -3.65 4.90
C PRO A 136 -7.89 -2.37 4.19
N VAL A 137 -7.36 -1.24 4.67
CA VAL A 137 -7.50 0.05 4.00
C VAL A 137 -6.63 0.07 2.75
N LYS A 138 -7.17 0.61 1.66
CA LYS A 138 -6.47 0.74 0.38
C LYS A 138 -6.54 2.17 -0.15
N VAL A 139 -5.40 2.65 -0.65
CA VAL A 139 -5.28 3.92 -1.38
C VAL A 139 -4.85 3.60 -2.80
N ASP A 140 -5.65 4.03 -3.79
CA ASP A 140 -5.43 3.71 -5.21
C ASP A 140 -5.26 2.21 -5.50
N GLY A 141 -5.95 1.37 -4.72
CA GLY A 141 -5.89 -0.09 -4.82
C GLY A 141 -4.70 -0.75 -4.10
N ASN A 142 -3.77 0.04 -3.53
CA ASN A 142 -2.61 -0.45 -2.80
C ASN A 142 -2.89 -0.54 -1.29
N LEU A 143 -2.34 -1.57 -0.63
CA LEU A 143 -2.46 -1.74 0.82
C LEU A 143 -1.67 -0.66 1.56
N VAL A 144 -2.24 -0.14 2.64
CA VAL A 144 -1.54 0.78 3.56
C VAL A 144 -0.85 -0.05 4.64
N MET A 145 0.46 -0.28 4.49
CA MET A 145 1.23 -1.17 5.36
C MET A 145 2.72 -0.83 5.41
N SER A 146 3.41 -1.42 6.40
CA SER A 146 4.87 -1.55 6.46
C SER A 146 5.24 -3.00 6.73
N VAL A 147 6.38 -3.46 6.21
CA VAL A 147 6.96 -4.76 6.54
C VAL A 147 8.23 -4.55 7.34
N ILE A 148 8.35 -5.30 8.43
CA ILE A 148 9.52 -5.29 9.31
C ILE A 148 10.09 -6.70 9.43
N THR A 149 11.38 -6.77 9.71
CA THR A 149 12.10 -7.98 10.09
C THR A 149 12.24 -7.99 11.62
N ALA A 150 11.79 -9.05 12.25
CA ALA A 150 12.01 -9.29 13.68
C ALA A 150 13.51 -9.49 13.94
N GLN A 151 14.05 -8.85 14.98
CA GLN A 151 15.46 -8.89 15.36
C GLN A 151 15.70 -9.74 16.61
#